data_AF-A0A1H6I9Z8-F1
#
_entry.id   AF-A0A1H6I9Z8-F1
#
_cell.length_a   1.000
_cell.length_b   1.000
_cell.length_c   1.000
_cell.angle_alpha   90.00
_cell.angle_beta   90.00
_cell.angle_gamma   90.00
#
_symmetry.space_group_name_H-M   'P 1'
#
loop_
_entity.id
_entity.type
_entity.pdbx_description
1 polymer ?
#
loop_
_entity_poly.entity_id
_entity_poly.type
_entity_poly.pdbx_seq_one_letter_code
_entity_poly.pdbx_strand_id
1 'polypeptide(L)'
;MENFRITIKKRIYFFILLAVIMAAGIILLAAFGRANDGFNATSGILGAVLAIAIGNVVASKMALGNEAKLKEMYIKQTDERSAQINKEASAATFRIILLGISIATIIANFLSEVVSCTLSLCMAFIFMVYISVSAYYNKKM
;
A
#
# COMPACT_ATOMS: atom_id res chain seq x y z
N MET A 1 -25.76 -1.49 -7.44
CA MET A 1 -24.57 -2.25 -7.88
C MET A 1 -23.63 -1.46 -8.79
N GLU A 2 -24.11 -0.50 -9.58
CA GLU A 2 -23.27 0.23 -10.54
C GLU A 2 -22.17 1.09 -9.86
N ASN A 3 -22.52 1.81 -8.79
CA ASN A 3 -21.55 2.54 -7.96
C ASN A 3 -20.44 1.64 -7.39
N PHE A 4 -20.78 0.40 -7.01
CA PHE A 4 -19.81 -0.57 -6.51
C PHE A 4 -18.85 -1.06 -7.60
N ARG A 5 -19.34 -1.26 -8.84
CA ARG A 5 -18.50 -1.56 -10.00
C ARG A 5 -17.51 -0.44 -10.27
N ILE A 6 -17.91 0.83 -10.12
CA ILE A 6 -17.00 2.00 -10.26
C ILE A 6 -15.92 1.97 -9.17
N THR A 7 -16.28 1.68 -7.92
CA THR A 7 -15.33 1.56 -6.80
C THR A 7 -14.29 0.46 -7.07
N ILE A 8 -14.71 -0.72 -7.53
CA ILE A 8 -13.78 -1.80 -7.88
C ILE A 8 -12.89 -1.41 -9.06
N LYS A 9 -13.42 -0.74 -10.10
CA LYS A 9 -12.60 -0.24 -11.21
C LYS A 9 -11.52 0.74 -10.72
N LYS A 10 -11.85 1.69 -9.84
CA LYS A 10 -10.87 2.60 -9.23
C LYS A 10 -9.80 1.84 -8.45
N ARG A 11 -10.19 0.83 -7.67
CA ARG A 11 -9.26 -0.05 -6.95
C ARG A 11 -8.34 -0.82 -7.89
N ILE A 12 -8.85 -1.30 -9.02
CA ILE A 12 -8.05 -1.96 -10.07
C ILE A 12 -7.03 -0.99 -10.65
N TYR A 13 -7.44 0.24 -11.03
CA TYR A 13 -6.51 1.24 -11.56
C TYR A 13 -5.39 1.56 -10.57
N PHE A 14 -5.70 1.67 -9.27
CA PHE A 14 -4.70 1.85 -8.22
C PHE A 14 -3.69 0.69 -8.19
N PHE A 15 -4.15 -0.57 -8.19
CA PHE A 15 -3.24 -1.72 -8.18
C PHE A 15 -2.45 -1.89 -9.48
N ILE A 16 -3.01 -1.51 -10.63
CA ILE A 16 -2.28 -1.48 -11.90
C ILE A 16 -1.17 -0.43 -11.83
N LEU A 17 -1.48 0.78 -11.36
CA LEU A 17 -0.47 1.83 -11.18
C LEU A 17 0.65 1.36 -10.23
N LEU A 18 0.29 0.77 -9.09
CA LEU A 18 1.24 0.18 -8.16
C LEU A 18 2.12 -0.88 -8.84
N ALA A 19 1.52 -1.81 -9.58
CA ALA A 19 2.24 -2.87 -10.30
C ALA A 19 3.23 -2.30 -11.33
N VAL A 20 2.83 -1.26 -12.08
CA VAL A 20 3.70 -0.59 -13.05
C VAL A 20 4.89 0.07 -12.36
N ILE A 21 4.67 0.77 -11.24
CA ILE A 21 5.75 1.40 -10.47
C ILE A 21 6.71 0.34 -9.93
N MET A 22 6.19 -0.76 -9.37
CA MET A 22 7.04 -1.86 -8.86
C MET A 22 7.85 -2.52 -9.97
N ALA A 23 7.23 -2.81 -11.12
CA ALA A 23 7.92 -3.39 -12.27
C ALA A 23 9.01 -2.47 -12.82
N ALA A 24 8.72 -1.17 -12.96
CA ALA A 24 9.70 -0.18 -13.35
C ALA A 24 10.87 -0.10 -12.36
N GLY A 25 10.57 -0.14 -11.05
CA GLY A 25 11.59 -0.18 -10.00
C GLY A 25 12.51 -1.40 -10.11
N ILE A 26 11.95 -2.59 -10.37
CA ILE A 26 12.74 -3.82 -10.58
C ILE A 26 13.62 -3.69 -11.83
N ILE A 27 13.10 -3.17 -12.94
CA ILE A 27 13.87 -2.96 -14.18
C ILE A 27 15.01 -1.98 -13.96
N LEU A 28 14.74 -0.85 -13.29
CA LEU A 28 15.77 0.15 -12.98
C LEU A 28 16.85 -0.41 -12.05
N LEU A 29 16.46 -1.16 -11.02
CA LEU A 29 17.38 -1.86 -10.16
C LEU A 29 18.21 -2.86 -10.99
N ALA A 30 17.61 -3.65 -11.87
CA ALA A 30 18.34 -4.64 -12.66
C ALA A 30 19.31 -4.01 -13.68
N ALA A 31 18.94 -2.85 -14.24
CA ALA A 31 19.74 -2.15 -15.24
C ALA A 31 20.87 -1.30 -14.65
N PHE A 32 20.64 -0.65 -13.50
CA PHE A 32 21.57 0.33 -12.91
C PHE A 32 22.04 -0.04 -11.50
N GLY A 33 21.44 -1.05 -10.88
CA GLY A 33 21.80 -1.49 -9.54
C GLY A 33 23.16 -2.16 -9.51
N ARG A 34 23.95 -1.83 -8.50
CA ARG A 34 25.16 -2.58 -8.18
C ARG A 34 24.75 -3.95 -7.64
N ALA A 35 25.20 -5.02 -8.28
CA ALA A 35 25.03 -6.37 -7.76
C ALA A 35 25.78 -6.50 -6.42
N ASN A 36 25.03 -6.36 -5.33
CA ASN A 36 25.47 -6.56 -3.96
C ASN A 36 24.33 -7.26 -3.21
N ASP A 37 24.56 -7.78 -2.00
CA ASP A 37 23.56 -8.53 -1.24
C ASP A 37 22.24 -7.76 -1.02
N GLY A 38 22.31 -6.42 -0.95
CA GLY A 38 21.14 -5.55 -0.86
C GLY A 38 20.24 -5.55 -2.11
N PHE A 39 20.79 -5.81 -3.30
CA PHE A 39 20.02 -5.88 -4.55
C PHE A 39 19.02 -7.04 -4.54
N ASN A 40 19.44 -8.21 -4.07
CA ASN A 40 18.59 -9.40 -3.98
C ASN A 40 17.46 -9.21 -2.97
N ALA A 41 17.76 -8.57 -1.83
CA ALA A 41 16.76 -8.27 -0.81
C ALA A 41 15.70 -7.26 -1.30
N THR A 42 16.13 -6.15 -1.90
CA THR A 42 15.20 -5.11 -2.38
C THR A 42 14.36 -5.58 -3.57
N SER A 43 14.97 -6.27 -4.55
CA SER A 43 14.25 -6.82 -5.70
C SER A 43 13.24 -7.89 -5.28
N GLY A 44 13.57 -8.73 -4.28
CA GLY A 44 12.65 -9.72 -3.72
C GLY A 44 11.40 -9.09 -3.09
N ILE A 45 11.58 -8.03 -2.29
CA ILE A 45 10.45 -7.30 -1.67
C ILE A 45 9.58 -6.66 -2.75
N LEU A 46 10.17 -5.98 -3.74
CA LEU A 46 9.43 -5.39 -4.85
C LEU A 46 8.67 -6.45 -5.66
N GLY A 47 9.29 -7.61 -5.90
CA GLY A 47 8.66 -8.75 -6.58
C GLY A 47 7.47 -9.31 -5.82
N ALA A 48 7.58 -9.44 -4.49
CA ALA A 48 6.48 -9.89 -3.64
C ALA A 48 5.30 -8.91 -3.68
N VAL A 49 5.56 -7.60 -3.57
CA VAL A 49 4.54 -6.55 -3.66
C VAL A 49 3.88 -6.55 -5.04
N LEU A 50 4.67 -6.73 -6.11
CA LEU A 50 4.17 -6.86 -7.48
C LEU A 50 3.23 -8.07 -7.63
N ALA A 51 3.60 -9.23 -7.10
CA ALA A 51 2.77 -10.43 -7.13
C ALA A 51 1.43 -10.22 -6.39
N ILE A 52 1.45 -9.57 -5.22
CA ILE A 52 0.24 -9.23 -4.46
C ILE A 52 -0.64 -8.25 -5.26
N ALA A 53 -0.05 -7.23 -5.89
CA ALA A 53 -0.78 -6.26 -6.70
C ALA A 53 -1.47 -6.94 -7.89
N ILE A 54 -0.76 -7.81 -8.62
CA ILE A 54 -1.31 -8.58 -9.74
C ILE A 54 -2.43 -9.50 -9.26
N GLY A 55 -2.23 -10.24 -8.17
CA GLY A 55 -3.25 -11.10 -7.57
C GLY A 55 -4.53 -10.35 -7.24
N ASN A 56 -4.42 -9.14 -6.66
CA ASN A 56 -5.58 -8.29 -6.39
C ASN A 56 -6.26 -7.78 -7.67
N VAL A 57 -5.52 -7.46 -8.72
CA VAL A 57 -6.09 -7.07 -10.02
C VAL A 57 -6.87 -8.23 -10.63
N VAL A 58 -6.29 -9.43 -10.65
CA VAL A 58 -6.95 -10.63 -11.19
C VAL A 58 -8.23 -10.94 -10.42
N ALA A 59 -8.16 -11.00 -9.07
CA ALA A 59 -9.32 -11.25 -8.23
C ALA A 59 -10.43 -10.20 -8.45
N SER A 60 -10.07 -8.92 -8.57
CA SER A 60 -11.02 -7.83 -8.80
C SER A 60 -11.64 -7.89 -10.21
N LYS A 61 -10.87 -8.26 -11.24
CA LYS A 61 -11.38 -8.47 -12.60
C LYS A 61 -12.32 -9.68 -12.67
N MET A 62 -11.97 -10.78 -12.02
CA MET A 62 -12.83 -11.97 -11.93
C MET A 62 -14.15 -11.64 -11.22
N ALA A 63 -14.12 -10.83 -10.16
CA ALA A 63 -15.33 -10.36 -9.50
C ALA A 63 -16.19 -9.47 -10.41
N LEU A 64 -15.59 -8.59 -11.23
CA LEU A 64 -16.36 -7.77 -12.18
C LEU A 64 -17.03 -8.58 -13.30
N GLY A 65 -16.39 -9.67 -13.73
CA GLY A 65 -16.90 -10.56 -14.78
C GLY A 65 -17.94 -11.58 -14.30
N ASN A 66 -18.10 -11.79 -12.99
CA ASN A 66 -19.05 -12.74 -12.42
C ASN A 66 -19.98 -12.05 -11.42
N GLU A 67 -21.26 -11.94 -11.76
CA GLU A 67 -22.26 -11.26 -10.92
C GLU A 67 -22.42 -11.89 -9.53
N ALA A 68 -22.30 -13.22 -9.39
CA ALA A 68 -22.42 -13.90 -8.11
C ALA A 68 -21.25 -13.52 -7.18
N LYS A 69 -20.01 -13.54 -7.71
CA LYS A 69 -18.81 -13.10 -6.96
C LYS A 69 -18.85 -11.62 -6.63
N LEU A 70 -19.39 -10.80 -7.53
CA LEU A 70 -19.55 -9.36 -7.29
C LEU A 70 -20.53 -9.09 -6.14
N LYS A 71 -21.66 -9.81 -6.11
CA LYS A 71 -22.66 -9.70 -5.05
C LYS A 71 -22.10 -10.18 -3.71
N GLU A 72 -21.38 -11.29 -3.69
CA GLU A 72 -20.71 -11.79 -2.49
C GLU A 72 -19.72 -10.77 -1.93
N MET A 73 -18.87 -10.20 -2.80
CA MET A 73 -17.91 -9.16 -2.40
C MET A 73 -18.60 -7.89 -1.90
N TYR A 74 -19.74 -7.51 -2.49
CA TYR A 74 -20.55 -6.39 -2.05
C TYR A 74 -21.12 -6.62 -0.65
N ILE A 75 -21.78 -7.77 -0.42
CA ILE A 75 -22.37 -8.11 0.89
C ILE A 75 -21.30 -8.08 1.98
N LYS A 76 -20.13 -8.68 1.71
CA LYS A 76 -19.02 -8.71 2.65
C LYS A 76 -18.46 -7.31 2.96
N GLN A 77 -18.43 -6.39 1.99
CA GLN A 77 -17.95 -5.02 2.22
C GLN A 77 -18.99 -4.12 2.87
N THR A 78 -20.27 -4.34 2.61
CA THR A 78 -21.36 -3.51 3.14
C THR A 78 -21.81 -3.94 4.53
N ASP A 79 -21.41 -5.12 5.00
CA ASP A 79 -21.60 -5.53 6.40
C ASP A 79 -20.93 -4.54 7.36
N GLU A 80 -21.74 -3.91 8.22
CA GLU A 80 -21.33 -2.90 9.20
C GLU A 80 -20.21 -3.41 10.11
N ARG A 81 -20.27 -4.69 10.50
CA ARG A 81 -19.24 -5.31 11.35
C ARG A 81 -17.90 -5.37 10.63
N SER A 82 -17.92 -5.78 9.37
CA SER A 82 -16.70 -5.84 8.54
C SER A 82 -16.13 -4.45 8.27
N ALA A 83 -16.98 -3.45 8.07
CA ALA A 83 -16.55 -2.06 7.91
C ALA A 83 -15.88 -1.52 9.18
N GLN A 84 -16.46 -1.78 10.36
CA GLN A 84 -15.89 -1.35 11.63
C GLN A 84 -14.55 -2.03 11.94
N ILE A 85 -14.46 -3.35 11.74
CA ILE A 85 -13.19 -4.10 11.91
C ILE A 85 -12.10 -3.51 11.02
N ASN A 86 -12.39 -3.25 9.74
CA ASN A 86 -11.39 -2.69 8.83
C ASN A 86 -10.96 -1.27 9.24
N LYS A 87 -11.88 -0.46 9.77
CA LYS A 87 -11.57 0.89 10.27
C LYS A 87 -10.61 0.82 11.46
N GLU A 88 -10.93 0.01 12.47
CA GLU A 88 -10.08 -0.16 13.66
C GLU A 88 -8.74 -0.81 13.30
N ALA A 89 -8.74 -1.83 12.44
CA ALA A 89 -7.53 -2.48 11.96
C ALA A 89 -6.63 -1.49 11.21
N SER A 90 -7.20 -0.61 10.37
CA SER A 90 -6.43 0.40 9.65
C SER A 90 -5.81 1.44 10.59
N ALA A 91 -6.57 1.88 11.61
CA ALA A 91 -6.07 2.82 12.61
C ALA A 91 -4.96 2.20 13.47
N ALA A 92 -5.13 0.95 13.93
CA ALA A 92 -4.11 0.21 14.67
C ALA A 92 -2.86 -0.02 13.83
N THR A 93 -3.02 -0.47 12.57
CA THR A 93 -1.92 -0.68 11.62
C THR A 93 -1.09 0.58 11.44
N PHE A 94 -1.74 1.74 11.24
CA PHE A 94 -1.05 3.01 11.09
C PHE A 94 -0.19 3.36 12.32
N ARG A 95 -0.73 3.18 13.53
CA ARG A 95 -0.01 3.44 14.79
C ARG A 95 1.20 2.50 14.96
N ILE A 96 1.03 1.22 14.65
CA ILE A 96 2.09 0.21 14.75
C ILE A 96 3.21 0.51 13.75
N ILE A 97 2.87 0.84 12.50
CA ILE A 97 3.86 1.22 11.47
C ILE A 97 4.63 2.47 11.91
N LEU A 98 3.93 3.49 12.42
CA LEU A 98 4.57 4.71 12.89
C LEU A 98 5.56 4.44 14.03
N LEU A 99 5.16 3.61 15.01
CA LEU A 99 6.03 3.19 16.10
C LEU A 99 7.25 2.40 15.58
N GLY A 100 7.02 1.45 14.66
CA GLY A 100 8.08 0.65 14.06
C GLY A 100 9.09 1.49 13.29
N ILE A 101 8.63 2.44 12.48
CA ILE A 101 9.51 3.39 11.77
C ILE A 101 10.28 4.25 12.76
N SER A 102 9.65 4.72 13.84
CA SER A 102 10.32 5.53 14.87
C SER A 102 11.49 4.79 15.50
N ILE A 103 11.27 3.53 15.91
CA ILE A 103 12.29 2.67 16.50
C ILE A 103 13.40 2.39 15.47
N ALA A 104 13.03 2.08 14.22
CA ALA A 104 13.99 1.83 13.14
C ALA A 104 14.87 3.06 12.86
N THR A 105 14.31 4.28 12.89
CA THR A 105 15.08 5.53 12.71
C THR A 105 16.12 5.73 13.81
N ILE A 106 15.75 5.47 15.08
CA ILE A 106 16.64 5.59 16.23
C ILE A 106 17.80 4.60 16.09
N ILE A 107 17.51 3.33 15.77
CA ILE A 107 18.55 2.31 15.59
C ILE A 107 19.43 2.65 14.38
N ALA A 108 18.84 3.07 13.27
CA ALA A 108 19.56 3.43 12.06
C ALA A 108 20.53 4.61 12.27
N ASN A 109 20.22 5.53 13.21
CA ASN A 109 21.11 6.65 13.54
C ASN A 109 22.49 6.19 14.04
N PHE A 110 22.56 5.04 14.71
CA PHE A 110 23.83 4.47 15.18
C PHE A 110 24.57 3.66 14.11
N LEU A 111 23.89 3.26 13.03
CA LEU A 111 24.45 2.43 11.97
C LEU A 111 24.91 3.26 10.76
N SER A 112 24.10 4.22 10.33
CA SER A 112 24.38 5.07 9.17
C SER A 112 23.53 6.33 9.18
N GLU A 113 24.19 7.48 9.12
CA GLU A 113 23.56 8.79 9.01
C GLU A 113 22.61 8.88 7.81
N VAL A 114 23.02 8.33 6.65
CA VAL A 114 22.23 8.34 5.41
C VAL A 114 20.92 7.56 5.58
N VAL A 115 20.98 6.38 6.21
CA VAL A 115 19.80 5.54 6.44
C VAL A 115 18.85 6.23 7.43
N SER A 116 19.37 6.80 8.51
CA SER A 116 18.56 7.53 9.49
C SER A 116 17.89 8.78 8.90
N CYS A 117 18.62 9.55 8.10
CA CYS A 117 18.07 10.71 7.39
C CYS A 117 16.94 10.30 6.43
N THR A 118 17.14 9.21 5.68
CA THR A 118 16.12 8.69 4.75
C THR A 118 14.86 8.24 5.47
N LEU A 119 14.99 7.49 6.58
CA LEU A 119 13.84 7.07 7.39
C LEU A 119 13.11 8.28 8.02
N SER A 120 13.85 9.29 8.45
CA SER A 120 13.29 10.53 9.01
C SER A 120 12.45 11.29 7.97
N LEU A 121 12.95 11.38 6.72
CA LEU A 121 12.18 11.98 5.61
C LEU A 121 10.93 11.18 5.27
N CYS A 122 11.01 9.85 5.25
CA CYS A 122 9.83 8.98 5.08
C CYS A 122 8.79 9.22 6.19
N MET A 123 9.24 9.34 7.44
CA MET A 123 8.35 9.63 8.57
C MET A 123 7.69 11.00 8.44
N ALA A 124 8.44 12.03 8.05
CA ALA A 124 7.91 13.37 7.80
C ALA A 124 6.87 13.36 6.66
N PHE A 125 7.13 12.63 5.57
CA PHE A 125 6.20 12.46 4.47
C PHE A 125 4.89 11.78 4.91
N ILE A 126 4.97 10.73 5.73
CA ILE A 126 3.79 10.06 6.29
C ILE A 126 2.92 11.05 7.09
N PHE A 127 3.53 11.88 7.94
CA PHE A 127 2.79 12.92 8.68
C PHE A 127 2.16 13.96 7.75
N MET A 128 2.88 14.42 6.74
CA MET A 128 2.38 15.39 5.77
C MET A 128 1.14 14.84 5.03
N VAL A 129 1.19 13.58 4.59
CA VAL A 129 0.05 12.89 3.98
C VAL A 129 -1.10 12.76 4.97
N TYR A 130 -0.84 12.34 6.21
CA TYR A 130 -1.88 12.22 7.24
C TYR A 130 -2.60 13.55 7.48
N ILE A 131 -1.86 14.65 7.67
CA ILE A 131 -2.43 15.99 7.87
C ILE A 131 -3.25 16.41 6.64
N SER A 132 -2.73 16.20 5.43
CA SER A 132 -3.40 16.58 4.18
C SER A 132 -4.71 15.82 3.99
N VAL A 133 -4.69 14.50 4.22
CA VAL A 133 -5.86 13.63 4.11
C VAL A 133 -6.88 13.95 5.21
N SER A 134 -6.43 14.14 6.46
CA SER A 134 -7.29 14.53 7.58
C SER A 134 -7.97 15.88 7.31
N ALA A 135 -7.22 16.88 6.83
CA ALA A 135 -7.77 18.18 6.46
C ALA A 135 -8.79 18.08 5.31
N TYR A 136 -8.56 17.23 4.31
CA TYR A 136 -9.53 16.99 3.24
C TYR A 136 -10.83 16.39 3.77
N TYR A 137 -10.75 15.35 4.62
CA TYR A 137 -11.96 14.70 5.14
C TYR A 137 -12.69 15.55 6.18
N ASN A 138 -11.99 16.32 7.02
CA ASN A 138 -12.62 17.27 7.96
C ASN A 138 -13.38 18.40 7.25
N LYS A 139 -13.03 18.74 6.00
CA LYS A 139 -13.78 19.71 5.19
C LYS A 139 -14.96 19.08 4.45
N LYS A 140 -14.91 17.77 4.24
CA LYS A 140 -15.88 17.04 3.42
C LYS A 140 -17.01 16.42 4.24
N MET A 141 -16.70 16.00 5.47
CA MET A 141 -17.66 15.53 6.47
C MET A 141 -18.18 16.72 7.27
#